data_AF-A0A351HVE5-F1
#
_entry.id   AF-A0A351HVE5-F1
#
_cell.length_a   1.000
_cell.length_b   1.000
_cell.length_c   1.000
_cell.angle_alpha   90.00
_cell.angle_beta   90.00
_cell.angle_gamma   90.00
#
_symmetry.space_group_name_H-M   'P 1'
#
loop_
_entity.id
_entity.type
_entity.pdbx_description
1 polymer ?
#
loop_
_entity_poly.entity_id
_entity_poly.type
_entity_poly.pdbx_seq_one_letter_code
_entity_poly.pdbx_strand_id
1 'polypeptide(L)'
;MFRFTTDQFVYDINGTKIGGQPGEYPTVLIGSIFYRGHKIIKDAEKGIFDEDAAKGLLDTEAELSAETGNPRIVDVLGDTEVALTKHVEFVLKHTTSPILLDSPSPEVRIDTLKHFANDPEAMSRIIYN
;
A
#
# COMPACT_ATOMS: atom_id res chain seq x y z
N MET A 1 17.99 24.76 8.70
CA MET A 1 16.90 24.06 7.98
C MET A 1 17.48 23.56 6.68
N PHE A 2 17.40 22.27 6.41
CA PHE A 2 17.96 21.67 5.19
C PHE A 2 17.09 22.06 3.99
N ARG A 3 17.70 22.37 2.84
CA ARG A 3 16.98 22.75 1.61
C ARG A 3 17.76 22.24 0.41
N PHE A 4 17.06 21.55 -0.49
CA PHE A 4 17.66 21.10 -1.74
C PHE A 4 17.79 22.27 -2.73
N THR A 5 18.87 22.30 -3.50
CA THR A 5 19.08 23.27 -4.59
C THR A 5 18.24 22.95 -5.82
N THR A 6 17.95 21.66 -6.05
CA THR A 6 17.07 21.21 -7.12
C THR A 6 15.61 21.38 -6.72
N ASP A 7 14.78 21.83 -7.66
CA ASP A 7 13.33 21.85 -7.47
C ASP A 7 12.83 20.44 -7.17
N GLN A 8 12.02 20.31 -6.13
CA GLN A 8 11.47 19.04 -5.70
C GLN A 8 10.11 18.84 -6.33
N PHE A 9 9.84 17.64 -6.82
CA PHE A 9 8.51 17.26 -7.27
C PHE A 9 7.64 16.88 -6.07
N VAL A 10 6.36 17.24 -6.15
CA VAL A 10 5.33 16.78 -5.22
C VAL A 10 4.32 16.00 -6.06
N TYR A 11 4.14 14.73 -5.73
CA TYR A 11 3.09 13.90 -6.31
C TYR A 11 1.88 13.89 -5.37
N ASP A 12 0.67 13.87 -5.95
CA ASP A 12 -0.57 13.60 -5.23
C ASP A 12 -1.11 12.26 -5.72
N ILE A 13 -1.06 11.26 -4.85
CA ILE A 13 -1.48 9.89 -5.14
C ILE A 13 -2.74 9.64 -4.32
N ASN A 14 -3.90 9.76 -4.94
CA ASN A 14 -5.21 9.63 -4.30
C ASN A 14 -5.36 10.41 -2.98
N GLY A 15 -4.86 11.66 -2.94
CA GLY A 15 -4.89 12.53 -1.76
C GLY A 15 -3.63 12.46 -0.88
N THR A 16 -2.75 11.48 -1.09
CA THR A 16 -1.47 11.37 -0.38
C THR A 16 -0.40 12.18 -1.12
N LYS A 17 0.03 13.28 -0.51
CA LYS A 17 1.13 14.11 -1.04
C LYS A 17 2.49 13.58 -0.61
N ILE A 18 3.39 13.39 -1.58
CA ILE A 18 4.74 12.88 -1.35
C ILE A 18 5.79 13.67 -2.15
N GLY A 19 6.88 14.04 -1.50
CA GLY A 19 7.96 14.86 -2.07
C GLY A 19 8.02 16.27 -1.46
N GLY A 20 8.53 17.23 -2.23
CA GLY A 20 8.69 18.61 -1.78
C GLY A 20 9.96 18.89 -0.95
N GLN A 21 10.11 20.12 -0.49
CA GLN A 21 11.24 20.53 0.35
C GLN A 21 11.07 20.02 1.79
N PRO A 22 12.18 19.85 2.55
CA PRO A 22 12.09 19.47 3.96
C PRO A 22 11.20 20.44 4.75
N GLY A 23 10.16 19.90 5.40
CA GLY A 23 9.19 20.67 6.18
C GLY A 23 7.98 21.19 5.38
N GLU A 24 7.89 20.92 4.07
CA GLU A 24 6.74 21.30 3.24
C GLU A 24 5.54 20.36 3.44
N TYR A 25 5.81 19.05 3.48
CA TYR A 25 4.82 18.01 3.77
C TYR A 25 5.32 17.07 4.88
N PRO A 26 4.42 16.48 5.69
CA PRO A 26 4.80 15.44 6.63
C PRO A 26 5.38 14.23 5.92
N THR A 27 6.20 13.46 6.63
CA THR A 27 6.73 12.19 6.10
C THR A 27 5.59 11.21 5.84
N VAL A 28 5.55 10.63 4.64
CA VAL A 28 4.68 9.49 4.34
C VAL A 28 5.27 8.24 4.99
N LEU A 29 4.46 7.49 5.73
CA LEU A 29 4.84 6.21 6.32
C LEU A 29 4.23 5.07 5.50
N ILE A 30 4.99 3.98 5.33
CA ILE A 30 4.57 2.84 4.55
C ILE A 30 4.63 1.58 5.43
N GLY A 31 3.47 1.01 5.73
CA GLY A 31 3.34 -0.18 6.57
C GLY A 31 3.06 -1.44 5.74
N SER A 32 3.89 -2.47 5.90
CA SER A 32 3.70 -3.75 5.22
C SER A 32 2.60 -4.60 5.86
N ILE A 33 1.77 -5.23 5.02
CA ILE A 33 0.77 -6.23 5.39
C ILE A 33 0.97 -7.50 4.55
N PHE A 34 0.53 -8.64 5.07
CA PHE A 34 0.68 -9.97 4.44
C PHE A 34 2.09 -10.46 4.11
N TYR A 35 3.13 -9.81 4.65
CA TYR A 35 4.53 -10.23 4.50
C TYR A 35 4.79 -11.65 5.03
N ARG A 36 5.89 -12.27 4.56
CA ARG A 36 6.28 -13.62 4.99
C ARG A 36 6.41 -13.73 6.51
N GLY A 37 5.68 -14.67 7.11
CA GLY A 37 5.64 -14.87 8.56
C GLY A 37 4.68 -13.96 9.31
N HIS A 38 3.88 -13.15 8.61
CA HIS A 38 2.82 -12.38 9.22
C HIS A 38 1.76 -13.31 9.84
N LYS A 39 1.54 -13.18 11.15
CA LYS A 39 0.72 -14.11 11.96
C LYS A 39 -0.75 -14.18 11.56
N ILE A 40 -1.26 -13.21 10.80
CA ILE A 40 -2.64 -13.22 10.31
C ILE A 40 -2.82 -14.11 9.07
N ILE A 41 -1.74 -14.54 8.42
CA ILE A 41 -1.80 -15.42 7.25
C ILE A 41 -2.04 -16.87 7.70
N LYS A 42 -3.07 -17.49 7.10
CA LYS A 42 -3.44 -18.90 7.32
C LYS A 42 -2.92 -19.79 6.19
N ASP A 43 -2.92 -19.30 4.95
CA ASP A 43 -2.33 -19.95 3.78
C ASP A 43 -1.77 -18.87 2.83
N ALA A 44 -0.44 -18.80 2.75
CA ALA A 44 0.26 -17.77 1.98
C ALA A 44 0.16 -17.98 0.46
N GLU A 45 0.03 -19.23 -0.02
CA GLU A 45 -0.06 -19.52 -1.45
C GLU A 45 -1.44 -19.20 -2.00
N LYS A 46 -2.48 -19.36 -1.18
CA LYS A 46 -3.88 -19.13 -1.56
C LYS A 46 -4.42 -17.76 -1.14
N GLY A 47 -3.62 -16.94 -0.45
CA GLY A 47 -4.05 -15.66 0.12
C GLY A 47 -5.19 -15.80 1.12
N ILE A 48 -5.12 -16.80 1.99
CA ILE A 48 -6.11 -16.98 3.08
C ILE A 48 -5.51 -16.37 4.33
N PHE A 49 -6.22 -15.42 4.92
CA PHE A 49 -5.79 -14.70 6.11
C PHE A 49 -6.97 -14.42 7.04
N ASP A 50 -6.67 -13.82 8.18
CA ASP A 50 -7.67 -13.33 9.13
C ASP A 50 -8.12 -11.92 8.74
N GLU A 51 -9.29 -11.80 8.11
CA GLU A 51 -9.82 -10.53 7.61
C GLU A 51 -10.09 -9.52 8.74
N ASP A 52 -10.60 -9.97 9.89
CA ASP A 52 -10.86 -9.08 11.03
C ASP A 52 -9.55 -8.52 11.60
N ALA A 53 -8.52 -9.36 11.73
CA ALA A 53 -7.21 -8.90 12.17
C ALA A 53 -6.55 -7.96 11.14
N ALA A 54 -6.67 -8.26 9.84
CA ALA A 54 -6.15 -7.41 8.78
C ALA A 54 -6.85 -6.03 8.78
N LYS A 55 -8.17 -6.01 8.91
CA LYS A 55 -8.94 -4.77 9.03
C LYS A 55 -8.55 -3.98 10.27
N GLY A 56 -8.37 -4.65 11.41
CA GLY A 56 -7.93 -4.01 12.66
C GLY A 56 -6.57 -3.30 12.52
N LEU A 57 -5.63 -3.89 11.77
CA LEU A 57 -4.35 -3.24 11.45
C LEU A 57 -4.55 -2.01 10.56
N LEU A 58 -5.39 -2.11 9.52
CA LEU A 58 -5.70 -0.98 8.64
C LEU A 58 -6.38 0.16 9.40
N ASP A 59 -7.29 -0.15 10.33
CA ASP A 59 -7.97 0.85 11.16
C ASP A 59 -6.98 1.52 12.13
N THR A 60 -6.13 0.73 12.80
CA THR A 60 -5.10 1.26 13.71
C THR A 60 -4.14 2.21 13.00
N GLU A 61 -3.69 1.84 11.78
CA GLU A 61 -2.85 2.71 10.96
C GLU A 61 -3.60 4.01 10.56
N ALA A 62 -4.92 3.96 10.35
CA ALA A 62 -5.72 5.14 10.01
C ALA A 62 -5.81 6.10 11.19
N GLU A 63 -6.05 5.57 12.38
CA GLU A 63 -6.12 6.33 13.62
C GLU A 63 -4.79 7.03 13.92
N LEU A 64 -3.67 6.32 13.80
CA LEU A 64 -2.33 6.88 13.98
C LEU A 64 -2.01 7.96 12.94
N SER A 65 -2.41 7.74 11.69
CA SER A 65 -2.24 8.73 10.61
C SER A 65 -3.03 10.01 10.91
N ALA A 66 -4.26 9.88 11.39
CA ALA A 66 -5.10 11.00 11.79
C ALA A 66 -4.54 11.75 13.01
N GLU A 67 -3.97 11.03 13.98
CA GLU A 67 -3.38 11.60 15.19
C GLU A 67 -2.09 12.39 14.90
N THR A 68 -1.21 11.82 14.08
CA THR A 68 0.14 12.37 13.84
C THR A 68 0.21 13.33 12.66
N GLY A 69 -0.76 13.24 11.73
CA GLY A 69 -0.75 13.96 10.45
C GLY A 69 0.19 13.34 9.40
N ASN A 70 0.83 12.20 9.69
CA ASN A 70 1.64 11.48 8.70
C ASN A 70 0.73 10.73 7.72
N PRO A 71 0.76 11.03 6.40
CA PRO A 71 0.03 10.24 5.42
C PRO A 71 0.55 8.80 5.35
N ARG A 72 -0.29 7.90 4.83
CA ARG A 72 -0.03 6.46 4.78
C ARG A 72 -0.15 5.90 3.36
N ILE A 73 0.70 4.92 3.07
CA ILE A 73 0.61 4.02 1.92
C ILE A 73 0.71 2.60 2.48
N VAL A 74 -0.17 1.70 2.06
CA VAL A 74 -0.13 0.31 2.53
C VAL A 74 0.74 -0.51 1.60
N ASP A 75 1.77 -1.15 2.12
CA ASP A 75 2.60 -2.06 1.34
C ASP A 75 1.99 -3.48 1.37
N VAL A 76 1.46 -3.93 0.23
CA VAL A 76 0.66 -5.15 0.12
C VAL A 76 1.49 -6.23 -0.53
N LEU A 77 1.91 -7.23 0.26
CA LEU A 77 2.77 -8.31 -0.22
C LEU A 77 2.00 -9.57 -0.62
N GLY A 78 2.55 -10.33 -1.56
CA GLY A 78 2.11 -11.68 -1.88
C GLY A 78 3.14 -12.45 -2.70
N ASP A 79 3.28 -13.75 -2.42
CA ASP A 79 4.27 -14.61 -3.09
C ASP A 79 3.70 -15.31 -4.35
N THR A 80 2.38 -15.25 -4.56
CA THR A 80 1.68 -15.81 -5.72
C THR A 80 0.69 -14.79 -6.29
N GLU A 81 0.36 -14.89 -7.57
CA GLU A 81 -0.67 -14.06 -8.22
C GLU A 81 -2.01 -14.16 -7.47
N VAL A 82 -2.41 -15.38 -7.11
CA VAL A 82 -3.68 -15.64 -6.39
C VAL A 82 -3.70 -14.95 -5.03
N ALA A 83 -2.59 -15.02 -4.29
CA ALA A 83 -2.50 -14.40 -2.97
C ALA A 83 -2.48 -12.89 -3.07
N LEU A 84 -1.59 -12.33 -3.91
CA LEU A 84 -1.44 -10.88 -4.05
C LEU A 84 -2.72 -10.23 -4.57
N THR A 85 -3.41 -10.87 -5.53
CA THR A 85 -4.70 -10.37 -6.03
C THR A 85 -5.73 -10.24 -4.91
N LYS A 86 -5.92 -11.30 -4.10
CA LYS A 86 -6.86 -11.26 -2.96
C LYS A 86 -6.48 -10.23 -1.90
N HIS A 87 -5.19 -10.13 -1.60
CA HIS A 87 -4.67 -9.15 -0.66
C HIS A 87 -4.96 -7.72 -1.13
N VAL A 88 -4.72 -7.42 -2.41
CA VAL A 88 -4.99 -6.11 -3.02
C VAL A 88 -6.49 -5.82 -3.03
N GLU A 89 -7.34 -6.76 -3.45
CA GLU A 89 -8.80 -6.61 -3.43
C GLU A 89 -9.30 -6.27 -2.02
N PHE A 90 -8.79 -6.98 -1.01
CA PHE A 90 -9.14 -6.71 0.39
C PHE A 90 -8.72 -5.31 0.83
N VAL A 91 -7.48 -4.91 0.58
CA VAL A 91 -6.97 -3.60 1.01
C VAL A 91 -7.70 -2.47 0.26
N LEU A 92 -7.90 -2.59 -1.05
CA LEU A 92 -8.63 -1.59 -1.84
C LEU A 92 -10.06 -1.39 -1.35
N LYS A 93 -10.73 -2.45 -0.89
CA LYS A 93 -12.08 -2.41 -0.31
C LYS A 93 -12.12 -1.75 1.07
N HIS A 94 -11.07 -1.87 1.87
CA HIS A 94 -11.08 -1.49 3.29
C HIS A 94 -10.31 -0.22 3.63
N THR A 95 -9.60 0.38 2.68
CA THR A 95 -8.98 1.70 2.83
C THR A 95 -9.12 2.48 1.52
N THR A 96 -8.98 3.81 1.58
CA THR A 96 -8.83 4.69 0.40
C THR A 96 -7.38 5.06 0.14
N SER A 97 -6.44 4.70 1.02
CA SER A 97 -5.02 4.98 0.85
C SER A 97 -4.46 4.36 -0.43
N PRO A 98 -3.40 4.95 -1.02
CA PRO A 98 -2.58 4.28 -2.03
C PRO A 98 -1.96 3.01 -1.46
N ILE A 99 -1.60 2.10 -2.35
CA ILE A 99 -0.97 0.84 -2.00
C ILE A 99 0.27 0.57 -2.84
N LEU A 100 1.25 -0.13 -2.27
CA LEU A 100 2.30 -0.76 -3.06
C LEU A 100 1.82 -2.17 -3.45
N LEU A 101 1.94 -2.49 -4.74
CA LEU A 101 1.78 -3.85 -5.25
C LEU A 101 3.13 -4.55 -5.16
N ASP A 102 3.35 -5.35 -4.12
CA ASP A 102 4.67 -5.88 -3.79
C ASP A 102 4.75 -7.40 -3.82
N SER A 103 5.84 -7.89 -4.39
CA SER A 103 6.22 -9.30 -4.45
C SER A 103 7.70 -9.40 -4.83
N PRO A 104 8.47 -10.35 -4.28
CA PRO A 104 9.82 -10.61 -4.77
C PRO A 104 9.85 -11.08 -6.24
N SER A 105 8.73 -11.60 -6.78
CA SER A 105 8.63 -12.06 -8.16
C SER A 105 8.03 -11.00 -9.09
N PRO A 106 8.75 -10.52 -10.12
CA PRO A 106 8.19 -9.59 -11.10
C PRO A 106 6.99 -10.17 -11.85
N GLU A 107 6.98 -11.47 -12.13
CA GLU A 107 5.87 -12.14 -12.82
C GLU A 107 4.58 -12.05 -12.01
N VAL A 108 4.66 -12.29 -10.69
CA VAL A 108 3.52 -12.16 -9.77
C VAL A 108 2.97 -10.73 -9.77
N ARG A 109 3.84 -9.71 -9.76
CA ARG A 109 3.41 -8.31 -9.79
C ARG A 109 2.75 -7.96 -11.12
N ILE A 110 3.33 -8.38 -12.24
CA ILE A 110 2.80 -8.11 -13.58
C ILE A 110 1.43 -8.77 -13.77
N ASP A 111 1.30 -10.04 -13.42
CA ASP A 111 0.06 -10.78 -13.62
C ASP A 111 -1.05 -10.28 -12.70
N THR A 112 -0.71 -9.95 -11.44
CA THR A 112 -1.66 -9.29 -10.54
C THR A 112 -2.08 -7.92 -11.07
N LEU A 113 -1.15 -7.11 -11.59
CA LEU A 113 -1.50 -5.79 -12.12
C LEU A 113 -2.45 -5.88 -13.33
N LYS A 114 -2.29 -6.90 -14.19
CA LYS A 114 -3.21 -7.14 -15.32
C LYS A 114 -4.65 -7.38 -14.85
N HIS A 115 -4.85 -8.01 -13.69
CA HIS A 115 -6.19 -8.21 -13.10
C HIS A 115 -6.91 -6.89 -12.84
N PHE A 116 -6.19 -5.86 -12.38
CA PHE A 116 -6.75 -4.54 -12.07
C PHE A 116 -6.72 -3.55 -13.25
N ALA A 117 -6.17 -3.92 -14.40
CA ALA A 117 -5.89 -2.99 -15.50
C ALA A 117 -7.13 -2.23 -16.04
N ASN A 118 -8.33 -2.82 -15.88
CA ASN A 118 -9.61 -2.23 -16.32
C ASN A 118 -10.38 -1.52 -15.19
N ASP A 119 -9.79 -1.37 -14.00
CA ASP A 119 -10.36 -0.65 -12.87
C ASP A 119 -9.59 0.68 -12.66
N PRO A 120 -10.12 1.81 -13.15
CA PRO A 120 -9.45 3.11 -13.01
C PRO A 120 -9.29 3.54 -11.55
N GLU A 121 -10.21 3.15 -10.66
CA GLU A 121 -10.14 3.51 -9.24
C GLU A 121 -8.99 2.75 -8.57
N ALA A 122 -8.91 1.44 -8.78
CA ALA A 122 -7.78 0.63 -8.32
C ALA A 122 -6.44 1.14 -8.89
N MET A 123 -6.39 1.37 -10.21
CA MET A 123 -5.16 1.79 -10.89
C MET A 123 -4.68 3.18 -10.46
N SER A 124 -5.58 4.08 -10.03
CA SER A 124 -5.20 5.39 -9.48
C SER A 124 -4.50 5.32 -8.12
N ARG A 125 -4.61 4.17 -7.44
CA ARG A 125 -4.11 3.93 -6.08
C ARG A 125 -2.93 2.96 -6.03
N ILE A 126 -2.74 2.14 -7.05
CA ILE A 126 -1.66 1.14 -7.12
C ILE A 126 -0.36 1.81 -7.55
N ILE A 127 0.68 1.66 -6.72
CA ILE A 127 2.06 2.00 -7.02
C ILE A 127 2.81 0.67 -7.20
N TYR A 128 3.47 0.50 -8.35
CA TYR A 128 4.23 -0.71 -8.65
C TYR A 128 5.54 -0.74 -7.86
N ASN A 129 5.78 -1.81 -7.08
CA ASN A 129 7.01 -2.05 -6.32
C ASN A 129 7.80 -3.26 -6.89
#